data_AF-A0A7R9SZ17-F1
#
_entry.id   AF-A0A7R9SZ17-F1
#
_cell.length_a   1.000
_cell.length_b   1.000
_cell.length_c   1.000
_cell.angle_alpha   90.00
_cell.angle_beta   90.00
_cell.angle_gamma   90.00
#
_symmetry.space_group_name_H-M   'P 1'
#
loop_
_entity.id
_entity.type
_entity.pdbx_description
1 polymer ?
#
loop_
_entity_poly.entity_id
_entity_poly.type
_entity_poly.pdbx_seq_one_letter_code
_entity_poly.pdbx_strand_id
1 'polypeptide(L)'
;KVLADVERMRSSAKDESAAGILGEAVRAMAPLGDAAAVAIRSALHDIADDRMEKIAVRIRELLVTPLATKCCGMLKQLRGITATYRMTNKPAPERASHYVPSVLAPLRTFVTETAIPAKLTEAAKATLVAEVAGQVTDSFTDTASELLSHVKKTESSLQLLKSRKDSKSGGGAGGGGAGGGGVTDTEKICQQLVLDATEFGRQLSSLGISLDSFPAYARLLEVVKM
;
A
#
# COMPACT_ATOMS: atom_id res chain seq x y z
N LYS A 1 12.13 -15.87 -42.76
CA LYS A 1 11.83 -15.81 -41.32
C LYS A 1 11.51 -14.39 -40.87
N VAL A 2 12.37 -13.39 -41.12
CA VAL A 2 12.14 -11.96 -40.81
C VAL A 2 10.94 -11.34 -41.54
N LEU A 3 10.71 -11.68 -42.82
CA LEU A 3 9.52 -11.20 -43.56
C LEU A 3 8.21 -11.66 -42.90
N ALA A 4 8.20 -12.89 -42.38
CA ALA A 4 7.05 -13.50 -41.73
C ALA A 4 6.76 -12.87 -40.35
N ASP A 5 7.80 -12.47 -39.60
CA ASP A 5 7.62 -11.81 -38.31
C ASP A 5 7.13 -10.36 -38.47
N VAL A 6 7.55 -9.66 -39.53
CA VAL A 6 7.05 -8.32 -39.87
C VAL A 6 5.62 -8.36 -40.40
N GLU A 7 5.25 -9.37 -41.20
CA GLU A 7 3.86 -9.62 -41.59
C GLU A 7 2.97 -9.97 -40.38
N ARG A 8 3.53 -10.67 -39.38
CA ARG A 8 2.83 -10.98 -38.12
C ARG A 8 2.56 -9.73 -37.29
N MET A 9 3.54 -8.82 -37.17
CA MET A 9 3.35 -7.53 -36.50
C MET A 9 2.36 -6.63 -37.23
N ARG A 10 2.39 -6.61 -38.58
CA ARG A 10 1.38 -5.94 -39.41
C ARG A 10 -0.02 -6.49 -39.16
N SER A 11 -0.18 -7.81 -39.08
CA SER A 11 -1.47 -8.46 -38.84
C SER A 11 -2.02 -8.24 -37.42
N SER A 12 -1.15 -7.90 -36.47
CA SER A 12 -1.53 -7.63 -35.07
C SER A 12 -1.77 -6.15 -34.76
N ALA A 13 -1.43 -5.25 -35.69
CA ALA A 13 -1.68 -3.82 -35.55
C ALA A 13 -3.16 -3.51 -35.84
N LYS A 14 -3.88 -3.00 -34.84
CA LYS A 14 -5.30 -2.59 -35.00
C LYS A 14 -5.47 -1.22 -35.64
N ASP A 15 -4.39 -0.48 -35.79
CA ASP A 15 -4.34 0.86 -36.38
C ASP A 15 -3.82 0.76 -37.83
N GLU A 16 -4.69 1.10 -38.78
CA GLU A 16 -4.42 1.06 -40.22
C GLU A 16 -3.28 2.02 -40.63
N SER A 17 -3.09 3.11 -39.88
CA SER A 17 -2.02 4.08 -40.09
C SER A 17 -0.66 3.52 -39.67
N ALA A 18 -0.59 2.85 -38.50
CA ALA A 18 0.64 2.21 -38.03
C ALA A 18 1.07 1.05 -38.95
N ALA A 19 0.11 0.25 -39.42
CA ALA A 19 0.36 -0.82 -40.38
C ALA A 19 0.83 -0.28 -41.76
N GLY A 20 0.29 0.87 -42.18
CA GLY A 20 0.69 1.57 -43.40
C GLY A 20 2.12 2.11 -43.33
N ILE A 21 2.46 2.82 -42.25
CA ILE A 21 3.79 3.41 -42.04
C ILE A 21 4.88 2.32 -41.99
N LEU A 22 4.60 1.19 -41.32
CA LEU A 22 5.52 0.04 -41.30
C LEU A 22 5.68 -0.58 -42.71
N GLY A 23 4.61 -0.67 -43.49
CA GLY A 23 4.62 -1.21 -44.85
C GLY A 23 5.36 -0.32 -45.86
N GLU A 24 5.29 1.01 -45.70
CA GLU A 24 6.02 1.97 -46.52
C GLU A 24 7.51 2.04 -46.14
N ALA A 25 7.82 2.03 -44.83
CA ALA A 25 9.20 1.99 -44.37
C ALA A 25 9.94 0.76 -44.90
N VAL A 26 9.31 -0.43 -44.85
CA VAL A 26 9.89 -1.68 -45.38
C VAL A 26 10.14 -1.61 -46.89
N ARG A 27 9.22 -1.02 -47.66
CA ARG A 27 9.37 -0.83 -49.11
C ARG A 27 10.46 0.19 -49.47
N ALA A 28 10.55 1.28 -48.72
CA ALA A 28 11.57 2.32 -48.91
C ALA A 28 12.98 1.84 -48.54
N MET A 29 13.11 0.83 -47.67
CA MET A 29 14.40 0.29 -47.20
C MET A 29 15.00 -0.80 -48.11
N ALA A 30 14.23 -1.39 -49.02
CA ALA A 30 14.70 -2.46 -49.90
C ALA A 30 15.96 -2.15 -50.75
N PRO A 31 16.23 -0.90 -51.20
CA PRO A 31 17.43 -0.59 -52.00
C PRO A 31 18.65 -0.14 -51.18
N LEU A 32 18.58 0.00 -49.85
CA LEU A 32 19.64 0.62 -49.02
C LEU A 32 20.76 -0.34 -48.55
N GLY A 33 20.72 -1.61 -48.95
CA GLY A 33 21.69 -2.63 -48.55
C GLY A 33 21.45 -3.18 -47.13
N ASP A 34 21.92 -4.41 -46.88
CA ASP A 34 21.57 -5.17 -45.67
C ASP A 34 21.98 -4.50 -44.35
N ALA A 35 23.11 -3.79 -44.34
CA ALA A 35 23.60 -3.09 -43.15
C ALA A 35 22.70 -1.92 -42.72
N ALA A 36 22.21 -1.12 -43.67
CA ALA A 36 21.29 -0.01 -43.37
C ALA A 36 19.91 -0.53 -42.95
N ALA A 37 19.42 -1.61 -43.58
CA ALA A 37 18.16 -2.24 -43.21
C ALA A 37 18.21 -2.88 -41.80
N VAL A 38 19.36 -3.42 -41.36
CA VAL A 38 19.55 -3.92 -39.99
C VAL A 38 19.59 -2.77 -38.98
N ALA A 39 20.32 -1.69 -39.28
CA ALA A 39 20.43 -0.53 -38.38
C ALA A 39 19.07 0.15 -38.15
N ILE A 40 18.28 0.36 -39.21
CA ILE A 40 16.94 0.96 -39.09
C ILE A 40 16.00 0.03 -38.31
N ARG A 41 16.10 -1.30 -38.51
CA ARG A 41 15.30 -2.28 -37.74
C ARG A 41 15.63 -2.26 -36.25
N SER A 42 16.91 -2.17 -35.91
CA SER A 42 17.34 -2.00 -34.51
C SER A 42 16.75 -0.73 -33.93
N ALA A 43 16.92 0.41 -34.62
CA ALA A 43 16.40 1.68 -34.16
C ALA A 43 14.87 1.68 -33.99
N LEU A 44 14.12 1.02 -34.88
CA LEU A 44 12.66 0.88 -34.75
C LEU A 44 12.25 0.03 -33.55
N HIS A 45 12.97 -1.06 -33.26
CA HIS A 45 12.74 -1.85 -32.05
C HIS A 45 13.05 -1.03 -30.79
N ASP A 46 14.19 -0.34 -30.76
CA ASP A 46 14.58 0.50 -29.61
C ASP A 46 13.54 1.59 -29.32
N ILE A 47 13.00 2.24 -30.37
CA ILE A 47 11.93 3.25 -30.23
C ILE A 47 10.62 2.63 -29.75
N ALA A 48 10.26 1.45 -30.25
CA ALA A 48 9.04 0.77 -29.83
C ALA A 48 9.13 0.34 -28.36
N ASP A 49 10.27 -0.21 -27.94
CA ASP A 49 10.52 -0.66 -26.57
C ASP A 49 10.49 0.53 -25.60
N ASP A 50 11.13 1.65 -25.92
CA ASP A 50 11.08 2.88 -25.10
C ASP A 50 9.64 3.42 -24.95
N ARG A 51 8.85 3.42 -26.03
CA ARG A 51 7.44 3.85 -25.97
C ARG A 51 6.59 2.90 -25.14
N MET A 52 6.79 1.60 -25.29
CA MET A 52 6.06 0.58 -24.53
C MET A 52 6.38 0.66 -23.04
N GLU A 53 7.65 0.86 -22.68
CA GLU A 53 8.07 1.06 -21.29
C GLU A 53 7.41 2.31 -20.69
N LYS A 54 7.42 3.44 -21.42
CA LYS A 54 6.74 4.68 -20.98
C LYS A 54 5.24 4.48 -20.77
N ILE A 55 4.57 3.75 -21.67
CA ILE A 55 3.15 3.42 -21.52
C ILE A 55 2.93 2.51 -20.31
N ALA A 56 3.79 1.51 -20.09
CA ALA A 56 3.70 0.61 -18.94
C ALA A 56 3.85 1.35 -17.61
N VAL A 57 4.82 2.26 -17.50
CA VAL A 57 4.98 3.14 -16.33
C VAL A 57 3.73 3.98 -16.12
N ARG A 58 3.17 4.56 -17.18
CA ARG A 58 1.97 5.40 -17.06
C ARG A 58 0.73 4.61 -16.62
N ILE A 59 0.54 3.42 -17.16
CA ILE A 59 -0.53 2.51 -16.73
C ILE A 59 -0.36 2.15 -15.27
N ARG A 60 0.88 1.85 -14.82
CA ARG A 60 1.18 1.57 -13.42
C ARG A 60 0.76 2.73 -12.52
N GLU A 61 1.19 3.96 -12.81
CA GLU A 61 0.81 5.16 -12.04
C GLU A 61 -0.72 5.32 -11.91
N LEU A 62 -1.44 5.06 -13.02
CA LEU A 62 -2.91 5.14 -13.08
C LEU A 62 -3.61 4.01 -12.33
N LEU A 63 -2.95 2.88 -12.09
CA LEU A 63 -3.48 1.75 -11.32
C LEU A 63 -3.17 1.88 -9.83
N VAL A 64 -1.96 2.33 -9.49
CA VAL A 64 -1.48 2.39 -8.10
C VAL A 64 -2.38 3.29 -7.26
N THR A 65 -2.61 4.52 -7.72
CA THR A 65 -3.32 5.54 -6.92
C THR A 65 -4.76 5.13 -6.61
N PRO A 66 -5.59 4.67 -7.57
CA PRO A 66 -6.96 4.24 -7.28
C PRO A 66 -7.02 2.97 -6.41
N LEU A 67 -6.11 2.00 -6.62
CA LEU A 67 -6.07 0.79 -5.80
C LEU A 67 -5.70 1.10 -4.36
N ALA A 68 -4.68 1.93 -4.15
CA ALA A 68 -4.28 2.39 -2.81
C ALA A 68 -5.43 3.16 -2.14
N THR A 69 -6.05 4.09 -2.84
CA THR A 69 -7.20 4.87 -2.33
C THR A 69 -8.33 3.97 -1.86
N LYS A 70 -8.67 2.93 -2.63
CA LYS A 70 -9.72 1.98 -2.27
C LYS A 70 -9.37 1.17 -1.03
N CYS A 71 -8.11 0.74 -0.90
CA CYS A 71 -7.61 0.05 0.31
C CYS A 71 -7.64 0.96 1.54
N CYS A 72 -7.17 2.22 1.41
CA CYS A 72 -7.17 3.20 2.50
C CYS A 72 -8.58 3.57 2.98
N GLY A 73 -9.62 3.33 2.16
CA GLY A 73 -11.01 3.48 2.58
C GLY A 73 -11.35 2.67 3.84
N MET A 74 -10.79 1.46 3.98
CA MET A 74 -11.01 0.60 5.15
C MET A 74 -10.22 1.06 6.38
N LEU A 75 -9.04 1.67 6.19
CA LEU A 75 -8.21 2.19 7.28
C LEU A 75 -8.89 3.30 8.09
N LYS A 76 -9.91 3.97 7.54
CA LYS A 76 -10.72 4.96 8.28
C LYS A 76 -11.34 4.38 9.56
N GLN A 77 -11.59 3.06 9.60
CA GLN A 77 -12.14 2.36 10.77
C GLN A 77 -11.16 2.30 11.95
N LEU A 78 -9.85 2.49 11.71
CA LEU A 78 -8.82 2.56 12.75
C LEU A 78 -9.14 3.64 13.80
N ARG A 79 -9.73 4.76 13.37
CA ARG A 79 -10.14 5.85 14.28
C ARG A 79 -11.20 5.41 15.30
N GLY A 80 -11.99 4.38 14.98
CA GLY A 80 -13.00 3.79 15.86
C GLY A 80 -12.44 2.98 17.04
N ILE A 81 -11.14 2.65 17.03
CA ILE A 81 -10.48 1.93 18.14
C ILE A 81 -10.57 2.73 19.44
N THR A 82 -10.41 4.06 19.37
CA THR A 82 -10.54 4.94 20.55
C THR A 82 -11.93 4.86 21.18
N ALA A 83 -13.00 4.87 20.36
CA ALA A 83 -14.36 4.73 20.86
C ALA A 83 -14.63 3.34 21.48
N THR A 84 -13.86 2.33 21.06
CA THR A 84 -14.03 0.95 21.52
C THR A 84 -13.46 0.73 22.93
N TYR A 85 -12.32 1.32 23.25
CA TYR A 85 -11.60 1.06 24.50
C TYR A 85 -11.59 2.23 25.49
N ARG A 86 -11.84 3.47 25.05
CA ARG A 86 -11.82 4.64 25.93
C ARG A 86 -13.06 4.66 26.82
N MET A 87 -12.86 4.64 28.14
CA MET A 87 -13.93 4.63 29.15
C MET A 87 -14.89 3.44 29.00
N THR A 88 -14.43 2.33 28.43
CA THR A 88 -15.22 1.10 28.32
C THR A 88 -14.63 0.06 29.27
N ASN A 89 -15.48 -0.65 30.02
CA ASN A 89 -15.05 -1.80 30.84
C ASN A 89 -14.72 -3.02 29.98
N LYS A 90 -14.35 -2.84 28.70
CA LYS A 90 -13.97 -3.94 27.82
C LYS A 90 -12.65 -4.55 28.29
N PRO A 91 -12.50 -5.88 28.19
CA PRO A 91 -11.23 -6.54 28.44
C PRO A 91 -10.17 -6.08 27.43
N ALA A 92 -8.90 -6.39 27.71
CA ALA A 92 -7.80 -6.13 26.80
C ALA A 92 -8.02 -6.84 25.45
N PRO A 93 -7.59 -6.24 24.32
CA PRO A 93 -7.72 -6.86 23.01
C PRO A 93 -6.87 -8.11 22.87
N GLU A 94 -7.45 -9.18 22.34
CA GLU A 94 -6.76 -10.45 22.06
C GLU A 94 -6.62 -10.73 20.55
N ARG A 95 -7.36 -9.99 19.72
CA ARG A 95 -7.42 -10.19 18.27
C ARG A 95 -7.36 -8.86 17.54
N ALA A 96 -6.86 -8.90 16.30
CA ALA A 96 -6.92 -7.77 15.40
C ALA A 96 -8.36 -7.35 15.09
N SER A 97 -8.54 -6.07 14.77
CA SER A 97 -9.79 -5.46 14.37
C SER A 97 -10.33 -6.13 13.11
N HIS A 98 -11.65 -6.36 13.06
CA HIS A 98 -12.33 -7.07 11.98
C HIS A 98 -12.12 -6.45 10.58
N TYR A 99 -11.79 -5.17 10.49
CA TYR A 99 -11.55 -4.51 9.21
C TYR A 99 -10.18 -4.83 8.61
N VAL A 100 -9.18 -5.24 9.41
CA VAL A 100 -7.78 -5.38 8.98
C VAL A 100 -7.62 -6.39 7.84
N PRO A 101 -8.23 -7.60 7.88
CA PRO A 101 -8.14 -8.54 6.77
C PRO A 101 -8.71 -8.00 5.45
N SER A 102 -9.63 -7.03 5.52
CA SER A 102 -10.29 -6.44 4.37
C SER A 102 -9.55 -5.24 3.77
N VAL A 103 -8.50 -4.73 4.44
CA VAL A 103 -7.75 -3.54 3.99
C VAL A 103 -7.13 -3.76 2.61
N LEU A 104 -6.46 -4.91 2.42
CA LEU A 104 -5.80 -5.25 1.15
C LEU A 104 -6.68 -6.09 0.21
N ALA A 105 -7.97 -6.29 0.54
CA ALA A 105 -8.89 -7.03 -0.31
C ALA A 105 -9.01 -6.43 -1.73
N PRO A 106 -9.08 -5.10 -1.93
CA PRO A 106 -9.12 -4.54 -3.28
C PRO A 106 -7.89 -4.88 -4.13
N LEU A 107 -6.71 -4.87 -3.52
CA LEU A 107 -5.46 -5.25 -4.19
C LEU A 107 -5.43 -6.75 -4.49
N ARG A 108 -5.84 -7.59 -3.53
CA ARG A 108 -5.94 -9.05 -3.71
C ARG A 108 -6.88 -9.40 -4.86
N THR A 109 -8.08 -8.85 -4.88
CA THR A 109 -9.06 -9.04 -5.96
C THR A 109 -8.50 -8.55 -7.29
N PHE A 110 -7.84 -7.39 -7.33
CA PHE A 110 -7.20 -6.92 -8.56
C PHE A 110 -6.19 -7.94 -9.10
N VAL A 111 -5.34 -8.49 -8.23
CA VAL A 111 -4.26 -9.43 -8.59
C VAL A 111 -4.76 -10.82 -8.99
N THR A 112 -5.93 -11.25 -8.49
CA THR A 112 -6.43 -12.63 -8.64
C THR A 112 -7.60 -12.76 -9.60
N GLU A 113 -8.50 -11.77 -9.66
CA GLU A 113 -9.78 -11.88 -10.35
C GLU A 113 -9.82 -11.09 -11.67
N THR A 114 -8.83 -10.23 -11.93
CA THR A 114 -8.79 -9.45 -13.18
C THR A 114 -7.89 -10.09 -14.22
N ALA A 115 -8.19 -9.85 -15.50
CA ALA A 115 -7.37 -10.35 -16.61
C ALA A 115 -6.05 -9.59 -16.78
N ILE A 116 -5.89 -8.43 -16.11
CA ILE A 116 -4.76 -7.51 -16.29
C ILE A 116 -3.45 -8.10 -15.70
N PRO A 117 -3.39 -8.61 -14.45
CA PRO A 117 -2.20 -9.25 -13.90
C PRO A 117 -1.68 -10.42 -14.73
N ALA A 118 -2.55 -11.18 -15.39
CA ALA A 118 -2.16 -12.30 -16.26
C ALA A 118 -1.42 -11.84 -17.55
N LYS A 119 -1.46 -10.54 -17.86
CA LYS A 119 -0.74 -9.92 -18.98
C LYS A 119 0.53 -9.20 -18.54
N LEU A 120 0.78 -9.08 -17.23
CA LEU A 120 1.98 -8.46 -16.69
C LEU A 120 3.07 -9.50 -16.49
N THR A 121 4.32 -9.07 -16.58
CA THR A 121 5.44 -9.88 -16.09
C THR A 121 5.36 -10.00 -14.57
N GLU A 122 5.88 -11.08 -14.00
CA GLU A 122 5.91 -11.25 -12.54
C GLU A 122 6.65 -10.10 -11.85
N ALA A 123 7.69 -9.55 -12.48
CA ALA A 123 8.39 -8.36 -12.00
C ALA A 123 7.47 -7.13 -11.96
N ALA A 124 6.74 -6.83 -13.03
CA ALA A 124 5.82 -5.69 -13.08
C ALA A 124 4.68 -5.83 -12.07
N LYS A 125 4.17 -7.05 -11.88
CA LYS A 125 3.15 -7.38 -10.89
C LYS A 125 3.68 -7.18 -9.46
N ALA A 126 4.89 -7.66 -9.16
CA ALA A 126 5.52 -7.48 -7.86
C ALA A 126 5.75 -5.98 -7.55
N THR A 127 6.23 -5.21 -8.52
CA THR A 127 6.40 -3.76 -8.38
C THR A 127 5.06 -3.06 -8.11
N LEU A 128 4.01 -3.37 -8.86
CA LEU A 128 2.67 -2.80 -8.65
C LEU A 128 2.14 -3.12 -7.24
N VAL A 129 2.27 -4.38 -6.80
CA VAL A 129 1.84 -4.81 -5.46
C VAL A 129 2.61 -4.07 -4.38
N ALA A 130 3.94 -3.96 -4.52
CA ALA A 130 4.80 -3.26 -3.57
C ALA A 130 4.49 -1.76 -3.49
N GLU A 131 4.28 -1.09 -4.63
CA GLU A 131 3.92 0.33 -4.68
C GLU A 131 2.57 0.61 -4.00
N VAL A 132 1.53 -0.17 -4.33
CA VAL A 132 0.21 -0.02 -3.70
C VAL A 132 0.28 -0.31 -2.20
N ALA A 133 0.90 -1.42 -1.82
CA ALA A 133 1.06 -1.79 -0.42
C ALA A 133 1.87 -0.75 0.36
N GLY A 134 2.86 -0.12 -0.26
CA GLY A 134 3.65 0.97 0.32
C GLY A 134 2.75 2.13 0.71
N GLN A 135 1.97 2.64 -0.24
CA GLN A 135 1.05 3.76 0.01
C GLN A 135 0.02 3.44 1.09
N VAL A 136 -0.52 2.22 1.11
CA VAL A 136 -1.48 1.79 2.14
C VAL A 136 -0.81 1.69 3.52
N THR A 137 0.42 1.19 3.58
CA THR A 137 1.19 1.07 4.83
C THR A 137 1.57 2.43 5.38
N ASP A 138 1.98 3.38 4.52
CA ASP A 138 2.26 4.75 4.92
C ASP A 138 0.98 5.42 5.46
N SER A 139 -0.17 5.25 4.77
CA SER A 139 -1.45 5.77 5.26
C SER A 139 -1.88 5.14 6.60
N PHE A 140 -1.61 3.86 6.83
CA PHE A 140 -1.80 3.22 8.14
C PHE A 140 -0.92 3.92 9.17
N THR A 141 0.36 4.05 8.89
CA THR A 141 1.36 4.66 9.79
C THR A 141 0.96 6.06 10.21
N ASP A 142 0.53 6.89 9.26
CA ASP A 142 0.05 8.25 9.52
C ASP A 142 -1.18 8.25 10.41
N THR A 143 -2.18 7.43 10.08
CA THR A 143 -3.43 7.35 10.85
C THR A 143 -3.19 6.83 12.28
N ALA A 144 -2.31 5.84 12.45
CA ALA A 144 -1.92 5.32 13.76
C ALA A 144 -1.14 6.37 14.58
N SER A 145 -0.23 7.10 13.94
CA SER A 145 0.53 8.18 14.57
C SER A 145 -0.37 9.31 15.06
N GLU A 146 -1.35 9.73 14.24
CA GLU A 146 -2.39 10.68 14.63
C GLU A 146 -3.19 10.18 15.84
N LEU A 147 -3.63 8.92 15.80
CA LEU A 147 -4.43 8.32 16.88
C LEU A 147 -3.66 8.30 18.20
N LEU A 148 -2.43 7.78 18.19
CA LEU A 148 -1.57 7.69 19.37
C LEU A 148 -1.25 9.08 19.93
N SER A 149 -0.98 10.06 19.06
CA SER A 149 -0.77 11.45 19.46
C SER A 149 -1.99 12.05 20.17
N HIS A 150 -3.20 11.77 19.68
CA HIS A 150 -4.45 12.21 20.32
C HIS A 150 -4.69 11.53 21.67
N VAL A 151 -4.43 10.23 21.77
CA VAL A 151 -4.57 9.47 23.02
C VAL A 151 -3.59 10.01 24.07
N LYS A 152 -2.30 10.15 23.74
CA LYS A 152 -1.27 10.69 24.64
C LYS A 152 -1.60 12.09 25.16
N LYS A 153 -2.00 13.01 24.27
CA LYS A 153 -2.40 14.39 24.66
C LYS A 153 -3.62 14.42 25.58
N THR A 154 -4.59 13.53 25.34
CA THR A 154 -5.80 13.45 26.16
C THR A 154 -5.46 12.89 27.55
N GLU A 155 -4.61 11.88 27.61
CA GLU A 155 -4.15 11.30 28.87
C GLU A 155 -3.36 12.31 29.71
N SER A 156 -2.40 13.03 29.12
CA SER A 156 -1.63 14.05 29.83
C SER A 156 -2.51 15.16 30.38
N SER A 157 -3.56 15.56 29.64
CA SER A 157 -4.55 16.55 30.08
C SER A 157 -5.39 16.03 31.25
N LEU A 158 -5.80 14.76 31.22
CA LEU A 158 -6.54 14.11 32.30
C LEU A 158 -5.70 13.95 33.57
N GLN A 159 -4.42 13.58 33.43
CA GLN A 159 -3.49 13.47 34.54
C GLN A 159 -3.26 14.84 35.22
N LEU A 160 -3.11 15.92 34.44
CA LEU A 160 -2.98 17.28 34.97
C LEU A 160 -4.25 17.77 35.68
N LEU A 161 -5.43 17.40 35.17
CA LEU A 161 -6.72 17.69 35.81
C LEU A 161 -6.88 16.95 37.14
N LYS A 162 -6.48 15.67 37.20
CA LYS A 162 -6.47 14.86 38.43
C LYS A 162 -5.55 15.47 39.48
N SER A 163 -4.28 15.75 39.13
CA SER A 163 -3.31 16.33 40.06
C SER A 163 -3.71 17.70 40.58
N ARG A 164 -4.35 18.54 39.75
CA ARG A 164 -4.91 19.84 40.19
C ARG A 164 -6.08 19.69 41.15
N LYS A 165 -6.92 18.67 40.97
CA LYS A 165 -8.04 18.37 41.88
C LYS A 165 -7.52 17.89 43.23
N ASP A 166 -6.53 17.01 43.22
CA ASP A 166 -5.88 16.50 44.43
C ASP A 166 -5.14 17.62 45.19
N SER A 167 -4.57 18.60 44.50
CA SER A 167 -3.93 19.77 45.13
C SER A 167 -4.90 20.82 45.71
N LYS A 168 -6.17 20.85 45.27
CA LYS A 168 -7.18 21.83 45.73
C LYS A 168 -8.05 21.30 46.87
N SER A 169 -8.14 19.99 47.07
CA SER A 169 -8.69 19.40 48.30
C SER A 169 -7.59 19.30 49.35
N GLY A 170 -7.33 20.39 50.09
CA GLY A 170 -6.30 20.41 51.12
C GLY A 170 -6.52 19.37 52.22
N GLY A 171 -5.45 18.63 52.54
CA GLY A 171 -5.25 17.97 53.84
C GLY A 171 -5.85 16.58 54.00
N GLY A 172 -5.00 15.55 53.97
CA GLY A 172 -5.34 14.22 54.48
C GLY A 172 -4.32 13.16 54.11
N ALA A 173 -3.38 12.86 55.01
CA ALA A 173 -2.64 11.62 54.97
C ALA A 173 -3.64 10.45 55.08
N GLY A 174 -3.84 9.74 53.98
CA GLY A 174 -4.72 8.58 53.90
C GLY A 174 -4.39 7.81 52.64
N GLY A 175 -3.57 6.77 52.77
CA GLY A 175 -3.31 5.83 51.69
C GLY A 175 -4.58 5.10 51.25
N GLY A 176 -4.63 4.76 49.97
CA GLY A 176 -5.68 3.93 49.37
C GLY A 176 -6.55 4.72 48.38
N GLY A 177 -6.49 4.53 47.06
CA GLY A 177 -5.97 3.39 46.33
C GLY A 177 -5.23 3.81 45.07
N ALA A 178 -4.08 3.18 44.88
CA ALA A 178 -3.72 2.63 43.58
C ALA A 178 -4.86 1.71 43.11
N GLY A 179 -5.93 2.28 42.56
CA GLY A 179 -6.97 1.55 41.85
C GLY A 179 -6.73 1.70 40.36
N GLY A 180 -6.23 0.71 39.63
CA GLY A 180 -5.60 -0.56 40.01
C GLY A 180 -4.55 -0.88 38.95
N GLY A 181 -3.71 -1.89 39.19
CA GLY A 181 -2.74 -2.42 38.21
C GLY A 181 -3.38 -3.10 36.99
N GLY A 182 -4.48 -2.55 36.48
CA GLY A 182 -5.16 -2.97 35.27
C GLY A 182 -4.73 -2.10 34.09
N VAL A 183 -4.64 -2.73 32.93
CA VAL A 183 -4.26 -2.11 31.65
C VAL A 183 -5.10 -0.85 31.42
N THR A 184 -4.42 0.30 31.26
CA THR A 184 -5.04 1.60 30.98
C THR A 184 -5.72 1.59 29.61
N ASP A 185 -6.66 2.51 29.39
CA ASP A 185 -7.31 2.65 28.07
C ASP A 185 -6.27 2.94 26.96
N THR A 186 -5.23 3.70 27.28
CA THR A 186 -4.09 3.96 26.39
C THR A 186 -3.38 2.66 26.02
N GLU A 187 -3.02 1.83 27.01
CA GLU A 187 -2.34 0.56 26.78
C GLU A 187 -3.22 -0.40 25.96
N LYS A 188 -4.54 -0.45 26.18
CA LYS A 188 -5.47 -1.23 25.35
C LYS A 188 -5.48 -0.76 23.89
N ILE A 189 -5.46 0.56 23.66
CA ILE A 189 -5.42 1.12 22.30
C ILE A 189 -4.11 0.79 21.61
N CYS A 190 -2.97 0.94 22.29
CA CYS A 190 -1.66 0.55 21.75
C CYS A 190 -1.62 -0.95 21.44
N GLN A 191 -2.10 -1.78 22.36
CA GLN A 191 -2.17 -3.23 22.15
C GLN A 191 -3.03 -3.61 20.94
N GLN A 192 -4.19 -2.95 20.74
CA GLN A 192 -5.02 -3.16 19.55
C GLN A 192 -4.27 -2.79 18.27
N LEU A 193 -3.55 -1.67 18.25
CA LEU A 193 -2.77 -1.25 17.08
C LEU A 193 -1.64 -2.22 16.75
N VAL A 194 -0.98 -2.80 17.76
CA VAL A 194 0.04 -3.84 17.55
C VAL A 194 -0.58 -5.09 16.92
N LEU A 195 -1.74 -5.54 17.41
CA LEU A 195 -2.46 -6.68 16.83
C LEU A 195 -2.89 -6.39 15.39
N ASP A 196 -3.38 -5.19 15.13
CA ASP A 196 -3.82 -4.76 13.80
C ASP A 196 -2.64 -4.68 12.83
N ALA A 197 -1.50 -4.12 13.24
CA ALA A 197 -0.28 -4.08 12.42
C ALA A 197 0.31 -5.48 12.18
N THR A 198 0.18 -6.39 13.14
CA THR A 198 0.64 -7.78 12.99
C THR A 198 -0.22 -8.52 11.96
N GLU A 199 -1.55 -8.43 12.05
CA GLU A 199 -2.44 -9.04 11.05
C GLU A 199 -2.28 -8.39 9.68
N PHE A 200 -2.08 -7.07 9.62
CA PHE A 200 -1.79 -6.37 8.37
C PHE A 200 -0.50 -6.89 7.72
N GLY A 201 0.56 -7.14 8.50
CA GLY A 201 1.78 -7.80 8.02
C GLY A 201 1.54 -9.19 7.43
N ARG A 202 0.64 -9.98 8.04
CA ARG A 202 0.22 -11.28 7.49
C ARG A 202 -0.49 -11.12 6.15
N GLN A 203 -1.32 -10.09 6.00
CA GLN A 203 -1.99 -9.77 4.73
C GLN A 203 -0.99 -9.37 3.65
N LEU A 204 -0.01 -8.52 3.97
CA LEU A 204 1.10 -8.15 3.06
C LEU A 204 1.88 -9.38 2.59
N SER A 205 2.24 -10.27 3.53
CA SER A 205 2.98 -11.51 3.23
C SER A 205 2.19 -12.42 2.28
N SER A 206 0.88 -12.49 2.44
CA SER A 206 0.01 -13.29 1.56
C SER A 206 -0.08 -12.75 0.12
N LEU A 207 0.37 -11.51 -0.12
CA LEU A 207 0.50 -10.90 -1.44
C LEU A 207 1.93 -11.01 -2.00
N GLY A 208 2.83 -11.70 -1.30
CA GLY A 208 4.22 -11.91 -1.73
C GLY A 208 5.20 -10.83 -1.27
N ILE A 209 4.81 -9.96 -0.33
CA ILE A 209 5.71 -8.94 0.22
C ILE A 209 6.53 -9.56 1.35
N SER A 210 7.86 -9.50 1.22
CA SER A 210 8.77 -9.84 2.30
C SER A 210 8.84 -8.69 3.31
N LEU A 211 8.34 -8.92 4.52
CA LEU A 211 8.27 -7.90 5.58
C LEU A 211 9.65 -7.42 6.01
N ASP A 212 10.65 -8.30 6.00
CA ASP A 212 12.04 -7.98 6.42
C ASP A 212 12.71 -6.97 5.49
N SER A 213 12.33 -6.96 4.22
CA SER A 213 12.87 -6.06 3.20
C SER A 213 11.88 -4.94 2.83
N PHE A 214 10.88 -4.66 3.67
CA PHE A 214 9.83 -3.68 3.38
C PHE A 214 9.83 -2.52 4.39
N PRO A 215 10.59 -1.43 4.11
CA PRO A 215 10.81 -0.33 5.06
C PRO A 215 9.53 0.35 5.56
N ALA A 216 8.48 0.40 4.73
CA ALA A 216 7.19 0.98 5.14
C ALA A 216 6.58 0.23 6.32
N TYR A 217 6.69 -1.11 6.34
CA TYR A 217 6.17 -1.92 7.44
C TYR A 217 7.02 -1.82 8.70
N ALA A 218 8.36 -1.70 8.55
CA ALA A 218 9.24 -1.43 9.68
C ALA A 218 8.86 -0.13 10.40
N ARG A 219 8.63 0.96 9.65
CA ARG A 219 8.14 2.24 10.21
C ARG A 219 6.80 2.10 10.93
N LEU A 220 5.85 1.35 10.35
CA LEU A 220 4.57 1.09 11.00
C LEU A 220 4.77 0.40 12.37
N LEU A 221 5.62 -0.63 12.42
CA LEU A 221 5.92 -1.35 13.65
C LEU A 221 6.58 -0.45 14.70
N GLU A 222 7.49 0.43 14.29
CA GLU A 222 8.11 1.42 15.18
C GLU A 222 7.04 2.31 15.82
N VAL A 223 6.10 2.84 15.03
CA VAL A 223 5.02 3.71 15.53
C VAL A 223 4.11 3.01 16.52
N VAL A 224 3.69 1.77 16.25
CA VAL A 224 2.68 1.08 17.08
C VAL A 224 3.26 0.39 18.32
N LYS A 225 4.58 0.13 18.35
CA LYS A 225 5.28 -0.49 19.49
C LYS A 225 5.87 0.53 20.48
N MET A 226 5.71 1.83 20.23
CA MET A 226 6.18 2.92 21.13
C MET A 226 5.42 2.99 22.46
#